data_AF-A0A1I7XG12-F1
#
_entry.id   AF-A0A1I7XG12-F1
#
_cell.length_a   1.000
_cell.length_b   1.000
_cell.length_c   1.000
_cell.angle_alpha   90.00
_cell.angle_beta   90.00
_cell.angle_gamma   90.00
#
_symmetry.space_group_name_H-M   'P 1'
#
loop_
_entity.id
_entity.type
_entity.pdbx_description
1 polymer ?
#
loop_
_entity_poly.entity_id
_entity_poly.type
_entity_poly.pdbx_seq_one_letter_code
_entity_poly.pdbx_strand_id
1 'polypeptide(L)'
;MDSVRQKLEALACGETIDEKTKSDLKKRKLVNEITVKSLYVKRGPHFTTDIKKLEADLTPEMIASGSWKTTTFKKYNFNALGIQPACGHLHPLMKVRSFYCNDLVVKIIPARL
;
A
#
# COMPACT_ATOMS: atom_id res chain seq x y z
N MET A 1 11.56 -18.82 44.81
CA MET A 1 11.49 -19.57 43.54
C MET A 1 10.97 -18.62 42.46
N ASP A 2 11.62 -18.54 41.30
CA ASP A 2 11.30 -17.58 40.25
C ASP A 2 10.01 -17.98 39.51
N SER A 3 8.93 -17.23 39.75
CA SER A 3 7.59 -17.55 39.21
C SER A 3 7.45 -17.25 37.72
N VAL A 4 8.33 -16.40 37.15
CA VAL A 4 8.30 -16.08 35.72
C VAL A 4 8.95 -17.21 34.94
N ARG A 5 10.06 -17.75 35.44
CA ARG A 5 10.78 -18.87 34.84
C ARG A 5 9.92 -20.13 34.75
N GLN A 6 9.23 -20.50 35.83
CA GLN A 6 8.32 -21.66 35.83
C GLN A 6 7.21 -21.53 34.78
N LYS A 7 6.66 -20.32 34.58
CA LYS A 7 5.61 -20.08 33.58
C LYS A 7 6.12 -20.17 32.14
N LEU A 8 7.38 -19.78 31.89
CA LEU A 8 8.01 -19.92 30.58
C LEU A 8 8.37 -21.37 30.26
N GLU A 9 8.83 -22.14 31.26
CA GLU A 9 9.10 -23.57 31.12
C GLU A 9 7.80 -24.35 30.86
N ALA A 10 6.71 -24.04 31.57
CA ALA A 10 5.38 -24.61 31.32
C ALA A 10 4.86 -24.29 29.89
N LEU A 11 5.02 -23.03 29.45
CA LEU A 11 4.69 -22.61 28.09
C LEU A 11 5.50 -23.36 27.02
N ALA A 12 6.78 -23.65 27.27
CA ALA A 12 7.63 -24.40 26.35
C ALA A 12 7.18 -25.88 26.23
N CYS A 13 6.63 -26.45 27.30
CA CYS A 13 6.00 -27.78 27.30
C CYS A 13 4.59 -27.80 26.69
N GLY A 14 4.04 -26.65 26.27
CA GLY A 14 2.73 -26.55 25.63
C GLY A 14 1.54 -26.41 26.58
N GLU A 15 1.76 -26.12 27.86
CA GLU A 15 0.67 -25.82 28.79
C GLU A 15 0.05 -24.44 28.54
N THR A 16 -1.27 -24.34 28.77
CA THR A 16 -2.03 -23.09 28.60
C THR A 16 -1.89 -22.19 29.82
N ILE A 17 -1.58 -20.91 29.60
CA ILE A 17 -1.53 -19.87 30.64
C ILE A 17 -2.69 -18.88 30.52
N ASP A 18 -2.98 -18.20 31.62
CA ASP A 18 -4.01 -17.15 31.70
C ASP A 18 -3.69 -15.93 30.79
N GLU A 19 -4.72 -15.35 30.17
CA GLU A 19 -4.59 -14.27 29.18
C GLU A 19 -3.91 -13.01 29.74
N LYS A 20 -4.19 -12.69 31.01
CA LYS A 20 -3.56 -11.56 31.70
C LYS A 20 -2.04 -11.73 31.75
N THR A 21 -1.59 -12.92 32.14
CA THR A 21 -0.16 -13.24 32.21
C THR A 21 0.49 -13.29 30.83
N LYS A 22 -0.21 -13.79 29.81
CA LYS A 22 0.26 -13.79 28.42
C LYS A 22 0.48 -12.36 27.90
N SER A 23 -0.43 -11.44 28.23
CA SER A 23 -0.30 -10.02 27.84
C SER A 23 0.90 -9.33 28.52
N ASP A 24 1.14 -9.61 29.80
CA ASP A 24 2.27 -9.08 30.55
C ASP A 24 3.61 -9.63 30.04
N LEU A 25 3.69 -10.93 29.72
CA LEU A 25 4.87 -11.55 29.12
C LEU A 25 5.16 -11.04 27.70
N LYS A 26 4.11 -10.74 26.92
CA LYS A 26 4.22 -10.13 25.58
C LYS A 26 4.76 -8.70 25.65
N LYS A 27 4.27 -7.87 26.58
CA LYS A 27 4.78 -6.51 26.84
C LYS A 27 6.26 -6.52 27.24
N ARG A 28 6.67 -7.53 28.03
CA ARG A 28 8.05 -7.73 28.49
C ARG A 28 8.97 -8.35 27.42
N LYS A 29 8.47 -8.63 26.21
CA LYS A 29 9.21 -9.31 25.12
C LYS A 29 9.72 -10.71 25.46
N LEU A 30 9.12 -11.37 26.46
CA LEU A 30 9.48 -12.74 26.86
C LEU A 30 8.78 -13.81 26.02
N VAL A 31 7.66 -13.46 25.39
CA VAL A 31 6.89 -14.34 24.51
C VAL A 31 6.49 -13.54 23.26
N ASN A 32 6.61 -14.17 22.09
CA ASN A 32 6.12 -13.62 20.83
C ASN A 32 5.03 -14.53 20.25
N GLU A 33 3.97 -13.93 19.73
CA GLU A 33 2.84 -14.65 19.16
C GLU A 33 2.93 -14.61 17.63
N ILE A 34 3.18 -15.78 17.04
CA ILE A 34 3.33 -15.93 15.59
C ILE A 34 1.99 -16.40 15.04
N THR A 35 1.29 -15.52 14.33
CA THR A 35 0.06 -15.87 13.60
C THR A 35 0.41 -16.45 12.24
N VAL A 36 0.32 -17.77 12.08
CA VAL A 36 0.45 -18.43 10.77
C VAL A 36 -0.90 -18.36 10.04
N LYS A 37 -0.96 -17.60 8.95
CA LYS A 37 -2.15 -17.50 8.10
C LYS A 37 -2.05 -18.52 6.97
N SER A 38 -2.87 -19.56 7.03
CA SER A 38 -2.99 -20.56 5.96
C SER A 38 -4.29 -20.34 5.20
N LEU A 39 -4.22 -20.28 3.87
CA LEU A 39 -5.38 -20.15 3.00
C LEU A 39 -5.60 -21.49 2.28
N TYR A 40 -6.82 -22.03 2.39
CA TYR A 40 -7.22 -23.22 1.63
C TYR A 40 -8.08 -22.79 0.44
N VAL A 41 -7.51 -22.86 -0.76
CA VAL A 41 -8.17 -22.38 -1.99
C VAL A 41 -8.83 -23.56 -2.70
N LYS A 42 -10.14 -23.44 -2.99
CA LYS A 42 -10.90 -24.39 -3.81
C LYS A 42 -11.27 -23.74 -5.14
N ARG A 43 -11.52 -24.56 -6.16
CA ARG A 43 -12.08 -24.09 -7.44
C ARG A 43 -13.46 -23.48 -7.19
N GLY A 44 -13.60 -22.19 -7.48
CA GLY A 44 -14.88 -21.48 -7.42
C GLY A 44 -15.72 -21.65 -8.70
N PRO A 45 -16.95 -21.14 -8.72
CA PRO A 45 -17.86 -21.24 -9.88
C PRO A 45 -17.32 -20.54 -11.15
N HIS A 46 -16.42 -19.57 -11.01
CA HIS A 46 -15.73 -18.90 -12.12
C HIS A 46 -14.30 -19.41 -12.33
N PHE A 47 -13.95 -20.59 -11.81
CA PHE A 47 -12.65 -21.20 -12.08
C PHE A 47 -12.59 -21.64 -13.55
N THR A 48 -11.59 -21.16 -14.27
CA THR A 48 -11.37 -21.49 -15.68
C THR A 48 -9.88 -21.69 -15.88
N THR A 49 -9.53 -22.70 -16.67
CA THR A 49 -8.13 -23.07 -16.98
C THR A 49 -7.60 -22.32 -18.20
N ASP A 50 -8.50 -21.70 -18.97
CA ASP A 50 -8.19 -20.87 -20.13
C ASP A 50 -7.89 -19.43 -19.73
N ILE A 51 -6.73 -18.93 -20.16
CA ILE A 51 -6.34 -17.53 -19.95
C ILE A 51 -7.05 -16.69 -21.01
N LYS A 52 -8.24 -16.19 -20.71
CA LYS A 52 -8.90 -15.20 -21.56
C LYS A 52 -8.10 -13.90 -21.52
N LYS A 53 -7.74 -13.37 -22.68
CA LYS A 53 -7.11 -12.05 -22.81
C LYS A 53 -8.16 -11.00 -22.44
N LEU A 54 -8.18 -10.57 -21.17
CA LEU A 54 -9.01 -9.45 -20.75
C LEU A 54 -8.46 -8.18 -21.41
N GLU A 55 -9.34 -7.42 -22.03
CA GLU A 55 -8.98 -6.13 -22.61
C GLU A 55 -8.62 -5.15 -21.48
N ALA A 56 -7.55 -4.37 -21.72
CA ALA A 56 -7.03 -3.41 -20.74
C ALA A 56 -7.70 -2.04 -20.89
N ASP A 57 -8.00 -1.64 -22.13
CA ASP A 57 -8.49 -0.31 -22.47
C ASP A 57 -9.72 -0.39 -23.38
N LEU A 58 -10.58 0.62 -23.25
CA LEU A 58 -11.76 0.79 -24.09
C LEU A 58 -11.31 1.32 -25.47
N THR A 59 -11.46 0.51 -26.51
CA THR A 59 -11.15 0.92 -27.89
C THR A 59 -12.35 1.60 -28.56
N PRO A 60 -12.14 2.56 -29.49
CA PRO A 60 -13.22 3.25 -30.18
C PRO A 60 -14.08 2.31 -31.05
N GLU A 61 -13.49 1.26 -31.61
CA GLU A 61 -14.20 0.22 -32.37
C GLU A 61 -15.17 -0.58 -31.48
N MET A 62 -14.79 -0.83 -30.23
CA MET A 62 -15.62 -1.52 -29.26
C MET A 62 -16.81 -0.65 -28.85
N ILE A 63 -16.63 0.67 -28.75
CA ILE A 63 -17.71 1.63 -28.52
C ILE A 63 -18.70 1.62 -29.69
N ALA A 64 -18.19 1.68 -30.92
CA ALA A 64 -19.00 1.69 -32.14
C ALA A 64 -19.79 0.40 -32.34
N SER A 65 -19.20 -0.76 -32.01
CA SER A 65 -19.84 -2.08 -32.15
C SER A 65 -20.69 -2.49 -30.93
N GLY A 66 -20.58 -1.79 -29.80
CA GLY A 66 -21.32 -2.08 -28.57
C GLY A 66 -20.82 -3.30 -27.78
N SER A 67 -19.72 -3.93 -28.21
CA SER A 67 -19.11 -5.12 -27.59
C SER A 67 -18.53 -4.86 -26.20
N TRP A 68 -18.32 -3.58 -25.82
CA TRP A 68 -17.83 -3.16 -24.50
C TRP A 68 -18.74 -3.54 -23.34
N LYS A 69 -20.02 -3.80 -23.61
CA LYS A 69 -21.00 -4.19 -22.59
C LYS A 69 -20.84 -5.65 -22.16
N THR A 70 -20.31 -6.49 -23.04
CA THR A 70 -20.22 -7.94 -22.83
C THR A 70 -18.81 -8.40 -22.49
N THR A 71 -17.79 -7.59 -22.80
CA THR A 71 -16.39 -7.93 -22.53
C THR A 71 -16.01 -7.68 -21.07
N THR A 72 -15.29 -8.63 -20.47
CA THR A 72 -14.72 -8.47 -19.13
C THR A 72 -13.38 -7.75 -19.19
N PHE A 73 -13.28 -6.62 -18.49
CA PHE A 73 -12.05 -5.81 -18.42
C PHE A 73 -11.13 -6.25 -17.29
N LYS A 74 -9.82 -6.05 -17.49
CA LYS A 74 -8.85 -6.19 -16.42
C LYS A 74 -9.11 -5.14 -15.34
N LYS A 75 -9.16 -5.55 -14.07
CA LYS A 75 -9.32 -4.60 -12.95
C LYS A 75 -8.16 -3.60 -12.95
N TYR A 76 -8.48 -2.31 -12.99
CA TYR A 76 -7.50 -1.24 -12.98
C TYR A 76 -6.77 -1.17 -11.63
N ASN A 77 -5.45 -0.99 -11.67
CA ASN A 77 -4.63 -0.86 -10.46
C ASN A 77 -4.54 0.60 -10.01
N PHE A 78 -5.49 1.04 -9.18
CA PHE A 78 -5.52 2.40 -8.64
C PHE A 78 -4.35 2.75 -7.71
N ASN A 79 -3.63 1.75 -7.20
CA ASN A 79 -2.45 1.96 -6.37
C ASN A 79 -1.17 2.21 -7.19
N ALA A 80 -1.25 2.13 -8.52
CA ALA A 80 -0.11 2.44 -9.38
C ALA A 80 0.09 3.95 -9.51
N LEU A 81 1.34 4.40 -9.43
CA LEU A 81 1.71 5.74 -9.86
C LEU A 81 1.58 5.78 -11.38
N GLY A 82 0.58 6.52 -11.89
CA GLY A 82 0.28 6.63 -13.30
C GLY A 82 1.43 7.23 -14.13
N ILE A 83 1.23 7.32 -15.43
CA ILE A 83 2.21 7.89 -16.35
C ILE A 83 2.22 9.41 -16.16
N GLN A 84 3.38 9.97 -15.79
CA GLN A 84 3.57 11.41 -15.74
C GLN A 84 3.65 11.96 -17.17
N PRO A 85 2.86 13.00 -17.51
CA PRO A 85 2.95 13.61 -18.83
C PRO A 85 4.33 14.25 -19.03
N ALA A 86 4.82 14.25 -20.26
CA ALA A 86 6.07 14.92 -20.60
C ALA A 86 5.90 16.43 -20.39
N CYS A 87 6.62 17.00 -19.43
CA CYS A 87 6.65 18.43 -19.16
C CYS A 87 8.08 18.98 -19.34
N GLY A 88 8.18 20.27 -19.68
CA GLY A 88 9.47 20.97 -19.67
C GLY A 88 9.96 21.14 -18.24
N HIS A 89 11.27 20.94 -18.01
CA HIS A 89 11.87 21.07 -16.68
C HIS A 89 12.70 22.34 -16.59
N LEU A 90 12.36 23.21 -15.64
CA LEU A 90 13.23 24.34 -15.29
C LEU A 90 14.38 23.84 -14.40
N HIS A 91 15.61 24.21 -14.74
CA HIS A 91 16.77 23.88 -13.92
C HIS A 91 16.56 24.37 -12.46
N PRO A 92 16.78 23.54 -11.43
CA PRO A 92 16.49 23.90 -10.04
C PRO A 92 17.14 25.21 -9.60
N LEU A 93 18.40 25.48 -10.00
CA LEU A 93 19.08 26.74 -9.72
C LEU A 93 18.37 27.95 -10.34
N MET A 94 17.82 27.83 -11.56
CA MET A 94 17.09 28.91 -12.21
C MET A 94 15.74 29.16 -11.54
N LYS A 95 15.09 28.10 -11.02
CA LYS A 95 13.87 28.22 -10.21
C LYS A 95 14.13 28.98 -8.92
N VAL A 96 15.23 28.66 -8.22
CA VAL A 96 15.64 29.35 -6.99
C VAL A 96 16.04 30.81 -7.29
N ARG A 97 16.80 31.07 -8.36
CA ARG A 97 17.13 32.43 -8.80
C ARG A 97 15.88 33.26 -9.04
N SER A 98 14.93 32.74 -9.83
CA SER A 98 13.67 33.43 -10.11
C SER A 98 12.86 33.70 -8.84
N PHE A 99 12.81 32.73 -7.92
CA PHE A 99 12.16 32.91 -6.63
C PHE A 99 12.77 34.08 -5.83
N TYR A 100 14.10 34.10 -5.64
CA TYR A 100 14.76 35.18 -4.90
C TYR A 100 14.62 36.53 -5.61
N CYS A 101 14.75 36.57 -6.94
CA CYS A 101 14.57 37.82 -7.69
C CYS A 101 13.15 38.38 -7.54
N ASN A 102 12.11 37.54 -7.55
CA ASN A 102 10.73 38.02 -7.35
C ASN A 102 10.45 38.37 -5.88
N ASP A 103 10.88 37.54 -4.92
CA ASP A 103 10.60 37.74 -3.49
C ASP A 103 11.27 39.00 -2.93
N LEU A 104 12.51 39.29 -3.35
CA LEU A 104 13.23 40.51 -2.96
C LEU A 104 12.53 41.76 -3.51
N VAL A 105 12.00 41.71 -4.73
CA VAL A 105 11.26 42.83 -5.34
C VAL A 105 9.94 43.09 -4.60
N VAL A 106 9.21 42.04 -4.22
CA VAL A 106 7.90 42.16 -3.56
C VAL A 106 7.99 42.52 -2.08
N LYS A 107 9.03 42.09 -1.34
CA LYS A 107 9.14 42.38 0.10
C LYS A 107 9.89 43.68 0.43
N ILE A 108 10.82 44.11 -0.42
CA ILE A 108 11.67 45.29 -0.13
C ILE A 108 11.08 46.58 -0.70
N ILE A 109 10.33 46.53 -1.80
CA ILE A 109 9.83 47.74 -2.49
C ILE A 109 8.51 48.31 -1.95
N PRO A 110 7.53 47.56 -1.36
CA PRO A 110 6.32 48.19 -0.83
C PRO A 110 6.54 48.91 0.52
N ALA A 111 7.74 48.85 1.10
CA ALA A 111 8.10 49.57 2.32
C ALA A 111 8.64 50.99 2.06
N ARG A 112 8.49 51.51 0.83
CA ARG A 112 8.98 52.85 0.46
C ARG A 112 7.91 53.67 -0.26
N LEU A 113 6.78 53.88 0.41
CA LEU A 113 5.82 54.98 0.21
C LEU A 113 5.28 55.40 1.57
#